data_AF-H2J9N5-F1
#
_entry.id   AF-H2J9N5-F1
#
_cell.length_a   1.000
_cell.length_b   1.000
_cell.length_c   1.000
_cell.angle_alpha   90.00
_cell.angle_beta   90.00
_cell.angle_gamma   90.00
#
_symmetry.space_group_name_H-M   'P 1'
#
loop_
_entity.id
_entity.type
_entity.pdbx_description
1 polymer ?
#
loop_
_entity_poly.entity_id
_entity_poly.type
_entity_poly.pdbx_seq_one_letter_code
_entity_poly.pdbx_strand_id
1 'polypeptide(L)'
;MKYIDEFHINILQVVNMIMKFPGRKMNFFEQLVKKYSENPEDYELLITYGFFKYFEITSLVQGEDLANSDIFEVLELYNKALVIEPDDWFVHILKILLYSKLPLGMVNETEITSNLDMIIEIQSKSERKEPYFVLPYIFYAQYWYDKNNFKNVSQYLEYALKVAPQKEIPFTPLNCHFFVPAKELYYRLYYSEQIGLAFILKEVCMIYFEKESRKLNHSEDLKIRI
;
A
#
# COMPACT_ATOMS: atom_id res chain seq x y z
N MET A 1 7.51 -4.51 -18.38
CA MET A 1 6.75 -3.69 -17.40
C MET A 1 5.47 -4.39 -17.08
N LYS A 2 5.31 -4.74 -15.80
CA LYS A 2 4.14 -5.43 -15.32
C LYS A 2 3.35 -4.48 -14.43
N TYR A 3 2.11 -4.26 -14.82
CA TYR A 3 1.15 -3.38 -14.16
C TYR A 3 0.11 -4.24 -13.42
N ILE A 4 -0.75 -3.62 -12.61
CA ILE A 4 -1.85 -4.37 -11.96
C ILE A 4 -2.77 -4.93 -13.06
N ASP A 5 -2.93 -6.24 -13.05
CA ASP A 5 -3.69 -7.04 -14.02
C ASP A 5 -4.56 -8.10 -13.30
N GLU A 6 -5.24 -8.94 -14.07
CA GLU A 6 -6.11 -9.99 -13.54
C GLU A 6 -5.40 -10.97 -12.60
N PHE A 7 -4.13 -11.28 -12.88
CA PHE A 7 -3.33 -12.16 -12.05
C PHE A 7 -3.19 -11.59 -10.63
N HIS A 8 -2.77 -10.33 -10.51
CA HIS A 8 -2.64 -9.68 -9.20
C HIS A 8 -3.99 -9.61 -8.47
N ILE A 9 -5.04 -9.22 -9.19
CA ILE A 9 -6.40 -9.10 -8.64
C ILE A 9 -6.89 -10.44 -8.09
N ASN A 10 -6.62 -11.54 -8.79
CA ASN A 10 -7.03 -12.88 -8.37
C ASN A 10 -6.33 -13.29 -7.06
N ILE A 11 -5.02 -13.07 -6.94
CA ILE A 11 -4.29 -13.33 -5.68
C ILE A 11 -4.93 -12.60 -4.52
N LEU A 12 -5.19 -11.31 -4.70
CA LEU A 12 -5.77 -10.43 -3.68
C LEU A 12 -7.17 -10.88 -3.27
N GLN A 13 -8.02 -11.22 -4.24
CA GLN A 13 -9.37 -11.70 -3.98
C GLN A 13 -9.37 -13.03 -3.24
N VAL A 14 -8.50 -13.97 -3.65
CA VAL A 14 -8.36 -15.28 -3.02
C VAL A 14 -7.90 -15.13 -1.57
N VAL A 15 -6.83 -14.38 -1.32
CA VAL A 15 -6.33 -14.13 0.05
C VAL A 15 -7.38 -13.43 0.90
N ASN A 16 -8.00 -12.34 0.39
CA ASN A 16 -9.08 -11.64 1.09
C ASN A 16 -10.26 -12.56 1.44
N MET A 17 -10.63 -13.47 0.53
CA MET A 17 -11.68 -14.44 0.76
C MET A 17 -11.28 -15.42 1.87
N ILE A 18 -10.09 -16.01 1.79
CA ILE A 18 -9.60 -17.01 2.76
C ILE A 18 -9.52 -16.41 4.17
N MET A 19 -9.06 -15.16 4.29
CA MET A 19 -8.97 -14.47 5.57
C MET A 19 -10.33 -14.26 6.26
N LYS A 20 -11.44 -14.33 5.52
CA LYS A 20 -12.82 -14.27 6.09
C LYS A 20 -13.31 -15.63 6.62
N PHE A 21 -12.59 -16.73 6.40
CA PHE A 21 -13.00 -18.08 6.81
C PHE A 21 -11.93 -18.73 7.71
N PRO A 22 -11.99 -18.53 9.04
CA PRO A 22 -10.95 -19.00 9.97
C PRO A 22 -10.61 -20.49 9.85
N GLY A 23 -11.63 -21.36 9.68
CA GLY A 23 -11.42 -22.81 9.52
C GLY A 23 -10.74 -23.23 8.21
N ARG A 24 -10.73 -22.37 7.19
CA ARG A 24 -10.03 -22.62 5.90
C ARG A 24 -8.63 -22.02 5.87
N LYS A 25 -8.35 -21.06 6.75
CA LYS A 25 -7.08 -20.34 6.82
C LYS A 25 -5.90 -21.29 7.10
N MET A 26 -6.02 -22.17 8.10
CA MET A 26 -4.96 -23.12 8.46
C MET A 26 -4.63 -24.07 7.31
N ASN A 27 -5.64 -24.72 6.73
CA ASN A 27 -5.45 -25.63 5.60
C ASN A 27 -4.84 -24.94 4.38
N PHE A 28 -5.23 -23.69 4.10
CA PHE A 28 -4.64 -22.91 3.01
C PHE A 28 -3.17 -22.60 3.28
N PHE A 29 -2.85 -22.14 4.50
CA PHE A 29 -1.49 -21.85 4.91
C PHE A 29 -0.58 -23.09 4.79
N GLU A 30 -1.01 -24.25 5.30
CA GLU A 30 -0.26 -25.49 5.20
C GLU A 30 0.01 -25.91 3.74
N GLN A 31 -0.99 -25.78 2.86
CA GLN A 31 -0.82 -26.05 1.43
C GLN A 31 0.14 -25.06 0.77
N LEU A 32 0.07 -23.79 1.14
CA LEU A 32 0.92 -22.74 0.59
C LEU A 32 2.38 -22.94 0.99
N VAL A 33 2.63 -23.23 2.27
CA VAL A 33 3.96 -23.58 2.80
C VAL A 33 4.53 -24.80 2.10
N LYS A 34 3.73 -25.86 1.94
CA LYS A 34 4.15 -27.07 1.24
C LYS A 34 4.55 -26.76 -0.21
N LYS A 35 3.68 -26.08 -0.96
CA LYS A 35 3.98 -25.70 -2.35
C LYS A 35 5.24 -24.84 -2.44
N TYR A 36 5.41 -23.90 -1.49
CA TYR A 36 6.57 -23.01 -1.48
C TYR A 36 7.86 -23.76 -1.21
N SER A 37 7.82 -24.75 -0.30
CA SER A 37 8.98 -25.62 -0.06
C SER A 37 9.36 -26.47 -1.27
N GLU A 38 8.38 -26.83 -2.12
CA GLU A 38 8.60 -27.61 -3.34
C GLU A 38 9.12 -26.72 -4.49
N ASN A 39 8.66 -25.46 -4.58
CA ASN A 39 8.99 -24.53 -5.66
C ASN A 39 9.23 -23.10 -5.13
N PRO A 40 10.36 -22.83 -4.45
CA PRO A 40 10.58 -21.55 -3.75
C PRO A 40 10.82 -20.34 -4.67
N GLU A 41 11.09 -20.60 -5.95
CA GLU A 41 11.34 -19.57 -6.97
C GLU A 41 10.11 -19.38 -7.89
N ASP A 42 8.97 -19.98 -7.57
CA ASP A 42 7.73 -19.72 -8.31
C ASP A 42 7.21 -18.31 -7.97
N TYR A 43 7.17 -17.45 -8.99
CA TYR A 43 6.80 -16.05 -8.83
C TYR A 43 5.36 -15.88 -8.29
N GLU A 44 4.39 -16.65 -8.78
CA GLU A 44 2.99 -16.56 -8.31
C GLU A 44 2.87 -16.93 -6.83
N LEU A 45 3.61 -17.95 -6.43
CA LEU A 45 3.65 -18.45 -5.08
C LEU A 45 4.35 -17.48 -4.13
N LEU A 46 5.43 -16.83 -4.55
CA LEU A 46 6.09 -15.77 -3.80
C LEU A 46 5.14 -14.62 -3.49
N ILE A 47 4.39 -14.14 -4.50
CA ILE A 47 3.43 -13.04 -4.32
C ILE A 47 2.24 -13.47 -3.47
N THR A 48 1.68 -14.65 -3.73
CA THR A 48 0.53 -15.17 -2.97
C THR A 48 0.89 -15.39 -1.51
N TYR A 49 2.06 -15.99 -1.25
CA TYR A 49 2.53 -16.25 0.10
C TYR A 49 2.90 -14.97 0.84
N GLY A 50 3.64 -14.07 0.18
CA GLY A 50 3.98 -12.77 0.74
C GLY A 50 2.73 -11.97 1.12
N PHE A 51 1.75 -11.87 0.21
CA PHE A 51 0.53 -11.13 0.49
C PHE A 51 -0.34 -11.78 1.58
N PHE A 52 -0.40 -13.11 1.64
CA PHE A 52 -1.10 -13.82 2.71
C PHE A 52 -0.48 -13.53 4.08
N LYS A 53 0.85 -13.69 4.23
CA LYS A 53 1.57 -13.41 5.49
C LYS A 53 1.48 -11.92 5.86
N TYR A 54 1.61 -11.02 4.89
CA TYR A 54 1.38 -9.59 5.09
C TYR A 54 0.02 -9.32 5.73
N PHE A 55 -1.05 -9.85 5.12
CA PHE A 55 -2.41 -9.63 5.59
C PHE A 55 -2.59 -10.22 6.99
N GLU A 56 -2.14 -11.45 7.21
CA GLU A 56 -2.23 -12.12 8.51
C GLU A 56 -1.57 -11.31 9.61
N ILE A 57 -0.30 -10.93 9.43
CA ILE A 57 0.47 -10.22 10.44
C ILE A 57 -0.13 -8.84 10.71
N THR A 58 -0.37 -8.04 9.66
CA THR A 58 -0.83 -6.65 9.82
C THR A 58 -2.29 -6.53 10.25
N SER A 59 -3.08 -7.60 10.13
CA SER A 59 -4.44 -7.66 10.68
C SER A 59 -4.48 -7.90 12.19
N LEU A 60 -3.42 -8.45 12.78
CA LEU A 60 -3.35 -8.87 14.17
C LEU A 60 -2.38 -8.02 15.00
N VAL A 61 -1.31 -7.54 14.39
CA VAL A 61 -0.14 -6.97 15.07
C VAL A 61 0.17 -5.58 14.53
N GLN A 62 0.49 -4.64 15.41
CA GLN A 62 0.84 -3.25 15.06
C GLN A 62 1.99 -2.74 15.94
N GLY A 63 2.68 -1.68 15.48
CA GLY A 63 3.70 -0.99 16.28
C GLY A 63 4.92 -1.87 16.57
N GLU A 64 5.46 -1.78 17.78
CA GLU A 64 6.65 -2.52 18.19
C GLU A 64 6.47 -4.05 18.16
N ASP A 65 5.24 -4.57 18.33
CA ASP A 65 5.00 -6.01 18.22
C ASP A 65 5.18 -6.51 16.78
N LEU A 66 5.01 -5.63 15.79
CA LEU A 66 5.24 -5.96 14.38
C LEU A 66 6.72 -6.24 14.11
N ALA A 67 7.62 -5.54 14.83
CA ALA A 67 9.06 -5.73 14.76
C ALA A 67 9.50 -7.14 15.18
N ASN A 68 8.74 -7.75 16.09
CA ASN A 68 9.01 -9.09 16.62
C ASN A 68 8.27 -10.20 15.85
N SER A 69 7.63 -9.86 14.74
CA SER A 69 6.92 -10.79 13.88
C SER A 69 7.75 -11.19 12.66
N ASP A 70 7.24 -12.14 11.87
CA ASP A 70 7.86 -12.61 10.62
C ASP A 70 7.72 -11.60 9.46
N ILE A 71 7.54 -10.32 9.74
CA ILE A 71 7.28 -9.30 8.71
C ILE A 71 8.46 -9.12 7.74
N PHE A 72 9.69 -9.37 8.19
CA PHE A 72 10.88 -9.36 7.35
C PHE A 72 10.91 -10.54 6.36
N GLU A 73 10.30 -11.70 6.70
CA GLU A 73 10.17 -12.80 5.75
C GLU A 73 9.31 -12.38 4.54
N VAL A 74 8.30 -11.53 4.77
CA VAL A 74 7.47 -10.98 3.69
C VAL A 74 8.28 -10.08 2.76
N LEU A 75 9.17 -9.24 3.30
CA LEU A 75 10.09 -8.43 2.49
C LEU A 75 10.99 -9.31 1.62
N GLU A 76 11.52 -10.39 2.17
CA GLU A 76 12.37 -11.33 1.43
C GLU A 76 11.60 -12.03 0.29
N LEU A 77 10.35 -12.42 0.52
CA LEU A 77 9.49 -12.98 -0.54
C LEU A 77 9.29 -11.99 -1.69
N TYR A 78 9.04 -10.71 -1.39
CA TYR A 78 8.91 -9.68 -2.43
C TYR A 78 10.23 -9.37 -3.13
N ASN A 79 11.35 -9.37 -2.40
CA ASN A 79 12.68 -9.21 -3.01
C ASN A 79 12.96 -10.33 -4.01
N LYS A 80 12.68 -11.59 -3.65
CA LYS A 80 12.80 -12.73 -4.58
C LYS A 80 11.89 -12.58 -5.80
N ALA A 81 10.65 -12.14 -5.62
CA ALA A 81 9.74 -11.93 -6.74
C ALA A 81 10.25 -10.84 -7.70
N LEU A 82 10.87 -9.77 -7.18
CA LEU A 82 11.50 -8.72 -7.99
C LEU A 82 12.82 -9.15 -8.63
N VAL A 83 13.48 -10.21 -8.16
CA VAL A 83 14.59 -10.82 -8.91
C VAL A 83 14.09 -11.49 -10.19
N ILE A 84 12.89 -12.07 -10.16
CA ILE A 84 12.26 -12.76 -11.29
C ILE A 84 11.58 -11.74 -12.24
N GLU A 85 10.81 -10.81 -11.68
CA GLU A 85 10.09 -9.76 -12.42
C GLU A 85 10.46 -8.38 -11.86
N PRO A 86 11.59 -7.78 -12.28
CA PRO A 86 12.11 -6.53 -11.70
C PRO A 86 11.26 -5.30 -11.94
N ASP A 87 10.45 -5.28 -13.01
CA ASP A 87 9.61 -4.15 -13.38
C ASP A 87 8.15 -4.33 -12.93
N ASP A 88 7.93 -5.11 -11.86
CA ASP A 88 6.60 -5.35 -11.34
C ASP A 88 6.13 -4.24 -10.40
N TRP A 89 5.30 -3.36 -10.95
CA TRP A 89 4.73 -2.22 -10.25
C TRP A 89 4.00 -2.62 -8.97
N PHE A 90 3.27 -3.75 -9.00
CA PHE A 90 2.47 -4.21 -7.88
C PHE A 90 3.35 -4.68 -6.72
N VAL A 91 4.41 -5.42 -7.01
CA VAL A 91 5.31 -5.92 -5.96
C VAL A 91 6.07 -4.77 -5.29
N HIS A 92 6.52 -3.78 -6.07
CA HIS A 92 7.13 -2.57 -5.50
C HIS A 92 6.16 -1.84 -4.57
N ILE A 93 4.89 -1.65 -4.94
CA ILE A 93 3.94 -0.94 -4.06
C ILE A 93 3.61 -1.75 -2.79
N LEU A 94 3.62 -3.09 -2.87
CA LEU A 94 3.47 -3.94 -1.68
C LEU A 94 4.64 -3.78 -0.70
N LYS A 95 5.87 -3.64 -1.20
CA LYS A 95 7.03 -3.29 -0.34
C LYS A 95 6.82 -1.94 0.35
N ILE A 96 6.35 -0.92 -0.38
CA ILE A 96 6.07 0.40 0.21
C ILE A 96 4.98 0.32 1.29
N LEU A 97 3.89 -0.40 1.02
CA LEU A 97 2.85 -0.65 2.02
C LEU A 97 3.42 -1.30 3.27
N LEU A 98 4.30 -2.28 3.09
CA LEU A 98 4.94 -2.98 4.19
C LEU A 98 5.79 -2.05 5.03
N TYR A 99 6.66 -1.26 4.40
CA TYR A 99 7.47 -0.26 5.09
C TYR A 99 6.62 0.79 5.82
N SER A 100 5.46 1.17 5.27
CA SER A 100 4.55 2.11 5.94
C SER A 100 3.96 1.59 7.26
N LYS A 101 4.03 0.27 7.50
CA LYS A 101 3.57 -0.37 8.74
C LYS A 101 4.68 -0.61 9.75
N LEU A 102 5.95 -0.61 9.34
CA LEU A 102 7.07 -0.84 10.23
C LEU A 102 7.30 0.35 11.18
N PRO A 103 7.76 0.10 12.42
CA PRO A 103 8.23 1.17 13.30
C PRO A 103 9.36 1.98 12.66
N LEU A 104 9.42 3.28 12.93
CA LEU A 104 10.38 4.21 12.30
C LEU A 104 11.84 3.74 12.38
N GLY A 105 12.26 3.11 13.49
CA GLY A 105 13.62 2.61 13.68
C GLY A 105 14.00 1.40 12.80
N MET A 106 13.04 0.79 12.10
CA MET A 106 13.22 -0.37 11.22
C MET A 106 12.99 -0.05 9.75
N VAL A 107 12.54 1.16 9.45
CA VAL A 107 12.26 1.59 8.09
C VAL A 107 13.57 1.83 7.35
N ASN A 108 13.77 1.13 6.24
CA ASN A 108 14.85 1.43 5.31
C ASN A 108 14.40 2.53 4.34
N GLU A 109 14.78 3.77 4.63
CA GLU A 109 14.40 4.93 3.81
C GLU A 109 14.94 4.88 2.39
N THR A 110 16.11 4.27 2.20
CA THR A 110 16.71 4.11 0.86
C THR A 110 15.87 3.15 0.04
N GLU A 111 15.40 2.06 0.63
CA GLU A 111 14.47 1.13 -0.02
C GLU A 111 13.11 1.80 -0.31
N ILE A 112 12.56 2.60 0.59
CA ILE A 112 11.30 3.32 0.31
C ILE A 112 11.47 4.21 -0.92
N THR A 113 12.49 5.07 -0.91
CA THR A 113 12.69 6.04 -1.99
C THR A 113 13.05 5.35 -3.30
N SER A 114 13.91 4.34 -3.29
CA SER A 114 14.26 3.58 -4.51
C SER A 114 13.07 2.86 -5.12
N ASN A 115 12.20 2.24 -4.31
CA ASN A 115 11.00 1.58 -4.81
C ASN A 115 9.99 2.61 -5.34
N LEU A 116 9.81 3.75 -4.66
CA LEU A 116 8.93 4.80 -5.16
C LEU A 116 9.43 5.43 -6.47
N ASP A 117 10.73 5.70 -6.59
CA ASP A 117 11.36 6.19 -7.82
C ASP A 117 11.21 5.18 -8.96
N MET A 118 11.46 3.89 -8.69
CA MET A 118 11.28 2.81 -9.66
C MET A 118 9.83 2.72 -10.14
N ILE A 119 8.87 2.78 -9.22
CA ILE A 119 7.45 2.81 -9.56
C ILE A 119 7.17 4.00 -10.49
N ILE A 120 7.60 5.22 -10.13
CA ILE A 120 7.48 6.43 -10.98
C ILE A 120 8.09 6.26 -12.36
N GLU A 121 9.27 5.65 -12.44
CA GLU A 121 9.90 5.35 -13.72
C GLU A 121 9.04 4.40 -14.57
N ILE A 122 8.55 3.29 -13.99
CA ILE A 122 7.72 2.30 -14.67
C ILE A 122 6.41 2.93 -15.19
N GLN A 123 5.71 3.75 -14.39
CA GLN A 123 4.50 4.45 -14.86
C GLN A 123 4.79 5.55 -15.89
N SER A 124 5.96 6.18 -15.85
CA SER A 124 6.34 7.20 -16.85
C SER A 124 6.40 6.61 -18.27
N LYS A 125 6.83 5.34 -18.37
CA LYS A 125 6.96 4.58 -19.61
C LYS A 125 5.65 3.93 -20.08
N SER A 126 4.57 3.99 -19.27
CA SER A 126 3.26 3.45 -19.66
C SER A 126 2.60 4.27 -20.75
N GLU A 127 2.13 3.61 -21.81
CA GLU A 127 1.31 4.22 -22.87
C GLU A 127 -0.07 4.68 -22.34
N ARG A 128 -0.57 4.00 -21.30
CA ARG A 128 -1.88 4.29 -20.69
C ARG A 128 -1.71 4.62 -19.22
N LYS A 129 -2.26 5.76 -18.80
CA LYS A 129 -2.28 6.15 -17.39
C LYS A 129 -3.44 5.46 -16.68
N GLU A 130 -3.16 4.86 -15.53
CA GLU A 130 -4.14 4.18 -14.70
C GLU A 130 -4.40 4.97 -13.40
N PRO A 131 -5.61 4.90 -12.80
CA PRO A 131 -5.93 5.66 -11.60
C PRO A 131 -5.01 5.37 -10.41
N TYR A 132 -4.60 4.10 -10.25
CA TYR A 132 -3.72 3.69 -9.14
C TYR A 132 -2.29 4.25 -9.25
N PHE A 133 -1.93 4.89 -10.37
CA PHE A 133 -0.66 5.63 -10.48
C PHE A 133 -0.59 6.82 -9.50
N VAL A 134 -1.70 7.22 -8.89
CA VAL A 134 -1.73 8.20 -7.80
C VAL A 134 -0.98 7.73 -6.54
N LEU A 135 -0.95 6.42 -6.27
CA LEU A 135 -0.47 5.82 -5.03
C LEU A 135 0.96 6.24 -4.64
N PRO A 136 1.99 6.11 -5.51
CA PRO A 136 3.36 6.51 -5.17
C PRO A 136 3.49 7.98 -4.77
N TYR A 137 2.65 8.87 -5.30
CA TYR A 137 2.67 10.29 -4.92
C TYR A 137 2.10 10.50 -3.51
N ILE A 138 1.06 9.75 -3.13
CA ILE A 138 0.55 9.74 -1.75
C ILE A 138 1.63 9.21 -0.79
N PHE A 139 2.34 8.15 -1.17
CA PHE A 139 3.41 7.58 -0.36
C PHE A 139 4.65 8.47 -0.26
N TYR A 140 5.03 9.19 -1.33
CA TYR A 140 6.03 10.24 -1.23
C TYR A 140 5.60 11.38 -0.31
N ALA A 141 4.33 11.81 -0.38
CA ALA A 141 3.81 12.82 0.52
C ALA A 141 3.90 12.35 1.98
N GLN A 142 3.61 11.08 2.25
CA GLN A 142 3.82 10.48 3.57
C GLN A 142 5.29 10.51 4.00
N TYR A 143 6.21 10.06 3.13
CA TYR A 143 7.64 10.10 3.40
C TYR A 143 8.12 11.52 3.76
N TRP A 144 7.71 12.53 2.98
CA TRP A 144 8.11 13.92 3.24
C TRP A 144 7.45 14.53 4.47
N TYR A 145 6.25 14.08 4.82
CA TYR A 145 5.63 14.44 6.10
C TYR A 145 6.47 13.96 7.27
N ASP A 146 6.94 12.71 7.24
CA ASP A 146 7.80 12.14 8.30
C ASP A 146 9.15 12.87 8.42
N LYS A 147 9.56 13.58 7.36
CA LYS A 147 10.73 14.47 7.34
C LYS A 147 10.43 15.93 7.70
N ASN A 148 9.20 16.25 8.11
CA ASN A 148 8.73 17.62 8.36
C ASN A 148 8.94 18.57 7.15
N ASN A 149 8.94 18.05 5.93
CA ASN A 149 9.12 18.84 4.70
C ASN A 149 7.77 19.06 4.01
N PHE A 150 6.97 19.97 4.57
CA PHE A 150 5.61 20.26 4.10
C PHE A 150 5.53 20.85 2.69
N LYS A 151 6.61 21.49 2.21
CA LYS A 151 6.71 21.95 0.82
C LYS A 151 6.64 20.76 -0.14
N ASN A 152 7.42 19.72 0.13
CA ASN A 152 7.40 18.52 -0.70
C ASN A 152 6.08 17.76 -0.52
N VAL A 153 5.50 17.71 0.69
CA VAL A 153 4.15 17.14 0.88
C VAL A 153 3.14 17.79 -0.08
N SER A 154 3.07 19.13 -0.10
CA SER A 154 2.18 19.87 -1.02
C SER A 154 2.44 19.49 -2.48
N GLN A 155 3.71 19.54 -2.89
CA GLN A 155 4.12 19.26 -4.26
C GLN A 155 3.64 17.87 -4.73
N TYR A 156 3.86 16.83 -3.92
CA TYR A 156 3.47 15.46 -4.28
C TYR A 156 1.95 15.27 -4.27
N LEU A 157 1.22 15.87 -3.33
CA LEU A 157 -0.24 15.81 -3.31
C LEU A 157 -0.86 16.55 -4.52
N GLU A 158 -0.33 17.71 -4.89
CA GLU A 158 -0.76 18.43 -6.09
C GLU A 158 -0.43 17.68 -7.38
N TYR A 159 0.72 16.99 -7.43
CA TYR A 159 1.06 16.13 -8.55
C TYR A 159 0.13 14.92 -8.64
N ALA A 160 -0.27 14.33 -7.51
CA ALA A 160 -1.22 13.22 -7.47
C ALA A 160 -2.53 13.53 -8.23
N LEU A 161 -3.00 14.79 -8.19
CA LEU A 161 -4.18 15.25 -8.93
C LEU A 161 -3.96 15.44 -10.44
N LYS A 162 -2.72 15.53 -10.90
CA LYS A 162 -2.36 15.82 -12.31
C LYS A 162 -1.89 14.58 -13.08
N VAL A 163 -1.27 13.62 -12.40
CA VAL A 163 -0.51 12.52 -13.01
C VAL A 163 -1.34 11.29 -13.37
N ALA A 164 -2.49 11.11 -12.73
CA ALA A 164 -3.37 9.95 -12.93
C ALA A 164 -4.78 10.41 -13.40
N PRO A 165 -5.52 9.55 -14.14
CA PRO A 165 -6.90 9.85 -14.50
C PRO A 165 -7.75 9.99 -13.24
N GLN A 166 -8.41 11.14 -13.07
CA GLN A 166 -9.24 11.44 -11.90
C GLN A 166 -10.54 10.62 -11.90
N LYS A 167 -10.44 9.36 -11.46
CA LYS A 167 -11.55 8.43 -11.30
C LYS A 167 -11.20 7.39 -10.23
N GLU A 168 -12.22 6.67 -9.74
CA GLU A 168 -12.04 5.63 -8.72
C GLU A 168 -11.04 4.55 -9.19
N ILE A 169 -10.20 4.07 -8.27
CA ILE A 169 -9.36 2.90 -8.53
C ILE A 169 -10.30 1.68 -8.67
N PRO A 170 -10.27 0.97 -9.82
CA PRO A 170 -11.27 -0.06 -10.13
C PRO A 170 -11.17 -1.32 -9.26
N PHE A 171 -10.08 -1.45 -8.49
CA PHE A 171 -9.77 -2.65 -7.72
C PHE A 171 -10.20 -2.52 -6.27
N THR A 172 -11.50 -2.65 -6.01
CA THR A 172 -12.07 -2.50 -4.65
C THR A 172 -11.38 -3.36 -3.57
N PRO A 173 -10.96 -4.63 -3.82
CA PRO A 173 -10.25 -5.43 -2.82
C PRO A 173 -8.89 -4.86 -2.38
N LEU A 174 -8.30 -3.95 -3.16
CA LEU A 174 -7.05 -3.27 -2.85
C LEU A 174 -7.24 -1.98 -2.07
N ASN A 175 -8.40 -1.32 -2.26
CA ASN A 175 -8.64 -0.02 -1.67
C ASN A 175 -8.56 -0.07 -0.14
N CYS A 176 -8.99 -1.16 0.51
CA CYS A 176 -8.86 -1.29 1.96
C CYS A 176 -7.40 -1.34 2.46
N HIS A 177 -6.45 -1.71 1.61
CA HIS A 177 -5.02 -1.69 1.94
C HIS A 177 -4.36 -0.36 1.59
N PHE A 178 -4.61 0.16 0.38
CA PHE A 178 -4.00 1.39 -0.09
C PHE A 178 -4.59 2.66 0.52
N PHE A 179 -5.86 2.64 0.94
CA PHE A 179 -6.50 3.79 1.58
C PHE A 179 -6.02 4.02 3.00
N VAL A 180 -5.60 2.97 3.72
CA VAL A 180 -5.22 3.09 5.14
C VAL A 180 -4.07 4.08 5.35
N PRO A 181 -2.95 4.01 4.60
CA PRO A 181 -1.88 5.00 4.69
C PRO A 181 -2.33 6.43 4.35
N ALA A 182 -3.18 6.59 3.32
CA ALA A 182 -3.72 7.90 2.96
C ALA A 182 -4.58 8.50 4.09
N LYS A 183 -5.44 7.68 4.71
CA LYS A 183 -6.25 8.05 5.86
C LYS A 183 -5.40 8.40 7.09
N GLU A 184 -4.36 7.63 7.37
CA GLU A 184 -3.42 7.89 8.46
C GLU A 184 -2.67 9.22 8.25
N LEU A 185 -2.16 9.47 7.03
CA LEU A 185 -1.55 10.75 6.68
C LEU A 185 -2.53 11.92 6.81
N TYR A 186 -3.78 11.76 6.35
CA TYR A 186 -4.82 12.79 6.48
C TYR A 186 -5.01 13.20 7.94
N TYR A 187 -5.16 12.25 8.86
CA TYR A 187 -5.31 12.57 10.27
C TYR A 187 -4.06 13.23 10.84
N ARG A 188 -2.86 12.75 10.48
CA ARG A 188 -1.60 13.35 10.96
C ARG A 188 -1.46 14.80 10.50
N LEU A 189 -1.79 15.11 9.24
CA LEU A 189 -1.82 16.48 8.72
C LEU A 189 -2.83 17.35 9.48
N TYR A 190 -4.01 16.81 9.78
CA TYR A 190 -5.02 17.53 10.56
C TYR A 190 -4.55 17.83 11.99
N TYR A 191 -4.00 16.84 12.69
CA TYR A 191 -3.53 16.98 14.08
C TYR A 191 -2.27 17.84 14.23
N SER A 192 -1.47 17.97 13.17
CA SER A 192 -0.31 18.88 13.10
C SER A 192 -0.67 20.27 12.57
N GLU A 193 -1.97 20.59 12.51
CA GLU A 193 -2.52 21.87 12.05
C GLU A 193 -2.16 22.24 10.59
N GLN A 194 -1.73 21.26 9.79
CA GLN A 194 -1.49 21.40 8.35
C GLN A 194 -2.79 21.26 7.55
N ILE A 195 -3.80 22.04 7.94
CA ILE A 195 -5.18 21.90 7.47
C ILE A 195 -5.31 22.02 5.95
N GLY A 196 -4.56 22.93 5.32
CA GLY A 196 -4.54 23.09 3.85
C GLY A 196 -4.09 21.81 3.13
N LEU A 197 -3.05 21.15 3.64
CA LEU A 197 -2.56 19.88 3.07
C LEU A 197 -3.54 18.73 3.33
N ALA A 198 -4.18 18.71 4.50
CA ALA A 198 -5.24 17.75 4.81
C ALA A 198 -6.41 17.86 3.82
N PHE A 199 -6.81 19.08 3.44
CA PHE A 199 -7.85 19.29 2.41
C PHE A 199 -7.44 18.77 1.03
N ILE A 200 -6.20 19.02 0.59
CA ILE A 200 -5.72 18.49 -0.70
C ILE A 200 -5.73 16.95 -0.68
N LEU A 201 -5.23 16.34 0.39
CA LEU A 201 -5.25 14.88 0.51
C LEU A 201 -6.68 14.33 0.57
N LYS A 202 -7.62 15.02 1.23
CA LYS A 202 -9.03 14.65 1.25
C LYS A 202 -9.63 14.67 -0.16
N GLU A 203 -9.31 15.68 -0.97
CA GLU A 203 -9.73 15.74 -2.38
C GLU A 203 -9.19 14.56 -3.19
N VAL A 204 -7.89 14.27 -3.08
CA VAL A 204 -7.27 13.07 -3.67
C VAL A 204 -8.03 11.82 -3.23
N CYS A 205 -8.27 11.65 -1.93
CA CYS A 205 -8.98 10.50 -1.38
C CYS A 205 -10.40 10.36 -1.96
N MET A 206 -11.15 11.46 -2.05
CA MET A 206 -12.52 11.45 -2.58
C MET A 206 -12.59 11.04 -4.06
N ILE A 207 -11.58 11.36 -4.86
CA ILE A 207 -11.51 10.99 -6.28
C ILE A 207 -11.19 9.50 -6.45
N TYR A 208 -10.13 9.03 -5.77
CA TYR A 208 -9.55 7.70 -6.04
C TYR A 208 -10.09 6.59 -5.14
N PHE A 209 -10.62 6.95 -3.96
CA PHE A 209 -11.14 6.04 -2.92
C PHE A 209 -12.51 6.51 -2.43
N GLU A 210 -13.43 6.83 -3.34
CA GLU A 210 -14.70 7.49 -3.03
C GLU A 210 -15.48 6.77 -1.90
N LYS A 211 -15.64 5.44 -2.02
CA LYS A 211 -16.39 4.63 -1.05
C LYS A 211 -15.79 4.69 0.35
N GLU A 212 -14.47 4.56 0.45
CA GLU A 212 -13.74 4.56 1.72
C GLU A 212 -13.69 5.96 2.35
N SER A 213 -13.59 6.99 1.51
CA SER A 213 -13.39 8.39 1.92
C SER A 213 -14.64 9.03 2.51
N ARG A 214 -15.84 8.50 2.25
CA ARG A 214 -17.08 8.96 2.90
C ARG A 214 -16.98 8.96 4.44
N LYS A 215 -16.13 8.10 5.01
CA LYS A 215 -15.89 8.02 6.47
C LYS A 215 -15.01 9.17 7.01
N LEU A 216 -14.24 9.84 6.16
CA LEU A 216 -13.42 11.00 6.57
C LEU A 216 -14.30 12.21 6.92
N ASN A 217 -15.46 12.34 6.27
CA ASN A 217 -16.41 13.43 6.51
C ASN A 217 -17.01 13.40 7.93
N HIS A 218 -17.27 12.21 8.49
CA HIS A 218 -17.87 12.08 9.82
C HIS A 218 -16.91 12.35 10.99
N SER A 219 -15.59 12.30 10.77
CA SER A 219 -14.61 12.64 11.81
C SER A 219 -14.46 14.15 12.06
N GLU A 220 -14.85 14.98 11.10
CA GLU A 220 -14.92 16.44 11.27
C GLU A 220 -16.14 16.85 12.11
N ASP A 221 -17.30 16.22 11.90
CA ASP A 221 -18.56 16.52 12.61
C ASP A 221 -18.53 16.20 14.11
N LEU A 222 -17.69 15.24 14.54
CA LEU A 222 -17.58 14.85 15.94
C LEU A 222 -16.73 15.81 16.79
N LYS A 223 -15.99 16.74 16.18
CA LYS A 223 -15.12 17.70 16.89
C LYS A 223 -15.58 19.15 16.86
N ILE A 224 -16.64 19.47 16.11
CA ILE A 224 -17.30 20.78 16.15
C ILE A 224 -18.27 20.87 17.37
N ARG A 225 -18.35 19.83 18.20
CA ARG A 225 -19.20 19.76 19.41
C ARG A 225 -18.43 19.62 20.74
N ILE A 226 -17.30 20.32 20.90
CA ILE A 226 -16.72 20.57 22.23
C ILE A 226 -16.46 22.07 22.36
#